data_AF-A0A9E3RZ63-F1
#
_entry.id   AF-A0A9E3RZ63-F1
#
_cell.length_a   1.000
_cell.length_b   1.000
_cell.length_c   1.000
_cell.angle_alpha   90.00
_cell.angle_beta   90.00
_cell.angle_gamma   90.00
#
_symmetry.space_group_name_H-M   'P 1'
#
loop_
_entity.id
_entity.type
_entity.pdbx_description
1 polymer ?
#
loop_
_entity_poly.entity_id
_entity_poly.type
_entity_poly.pdbx_seq_one_letter_code
_entity_poly.pdbx_strand_id
1 'polypeptide(L)'
;MKAGIFSIGLDTYWAQFDGLLDNLNGYHREIRDRIAQMGVEMVDAGMVDNPEKARHAAALFKREDAEIIFLFISTYALSSTVLPVVQKTKAPVVMLNLQPVAQLDYEAFNALGDRGKMTGVWLEHCQSCSAPELACALGRAGVDYHLVTGYLHEEQAWQEIQDWVDAAKTAAGMRENRVGILGHYYCGMLDVYTDLTQQSAVFGNHFEILEMCEVFELRQSVTDKEIAAKVAEFNKEFDVSSECEQAELERAAKTA
;
A
#
# COMPACT_ATOMS: atom_id res chain seq x y z
N MET A 1 5.94 -4.42 -4.64
CA MET A 1 5.29 -4.24 -3.32
C MET A 1 4.19 -5.26 -3.14
N LYS A 2 4.10 -5.86 -1.95
CA LYS A 2 2.99 -6.71 -1.51
C LYS A 2 2.10 -5.96 -0.53
N ALA A 3 0.77 -6.08 -0.69
CA ALA A 3 -0.22 -5.50 0.21
C ALA A 3 -0.99 -6.64 0.91
N GLY A 4 -1.09 -6.59 2.23
CA GLY A 4 -1.88 -7.54 3.01
C GLY A 4 -3.36 -7.19 2.99
N ILE A 5 -4.23 -8.19 2.95
CA ILE A 5 -5.67 -8.01 3.21
C ILE A 5 -6.20 -9.12 4.11
N PHE A 6 -7.07 -8.74 5.04
CA PHE A 6 -7.88 -9.68 5.81
C PHE A 6 -9.22 -9.07 6.19
N SER A 7 -10.21 -9.93 6.38
CA SER A 7 -11.51 -9.57 6.94
C SER A 7 -11.63 -10.05 8.37
N ILE A 8 -12.44 -9.36 9.16
CA ILE A 8 -12.74 -9.79 10.54
C ILE A 8 -14.19 -10.20 10.69
N GLY A 9 -14.42 -11.23 11.51
CA GLY A 9 -15.74 -11.71 11.87
C GLY A 9 -15.75 -12.33 13.25
N LEU A 10 -16.84 -13.05 13.56
CA LEU A 10 -16.98 -13.80 14.80
C LEU A 10 -17.49 -15.20 14.47
N ASP A 11 -16.69 -16.22 14.79
CA ASP A 11 -16.95 -17.61 14.40
C ASP A 11 -18.29 -18.16 14.91
N THR A 12 -18.75 -17.67 16.07
CA THR A 12 -20.06 -18.02 16.62
C THR A 12 -21.24 -17.64 15.71
N TYR A 13 -21.08 -16.66 14.80
CA TYR A 13 -22.13 -16.24 13.87
C TYR A 13 -22.38 -17.26 12.76
N TRP A 14 -21.37 -18.04 12.35
CA TRP A 14 -21.45 -18.88 11.16
C TRP A 14 -22.49 -20.00 11.26
N ALA A 15 -22.71 -20.53 12.46
CA ALA A 15 -23.74 -21.54 12.71
C ALA A 15 -25.12 -20.92 13.04
N GLN A 16 -25.19 -19.60 13.27
CA GLN A 16 -26.42 -18.91 13.66
C GLN A 16 -27.13 -18.24 12.47
N PHE A 17 -26.36 -17.78 11.48
CA PHE A 17 -26.87 -17.00 10.35
C PHE A 17 -26.44 -17.62 9.02
N ASP A 18 -27.34 -18.41 8.44
CA ASP A 18 -27.12 -19.07 7.16
C ASP A 18 -26.76 -18.07 6.05
N GLY A 19 -25.70 -18.35 5.30
CA GLY A 19 -25.25 -17.53 4.17
C GLY A 19 -24.37 -16.32 4.53
N LEU A 20 -24.37 -15.88 5.80
CA LEU A 20 -23.62 -14.69 6.23
C LEU A 20 -22.12 -14.80 5.88
N LEU A 21 -21.47 -15.90 6.26
CA LEU A 21 -20.04 -16.10 6.00
C LEU A 21 -19.71 -16.05 4.49
N ASP A 22 -20.57 -16.65 3.67
CA ASP A 22 -20.37 -16.70 2.21
C ASP A 22 -20.51 -15.32 1.59
N ASN A 23 -21.50 -14.53 2.04
CA ASN A 23 -21.70 -13.14 1.63
C ASN A 23 -20.50 -12.26 2.00
N LEU A 24 -20.04 -12.34 3.25
CA LEU A 24 -18.87 -11.58 3.73
C LEU A 24 -17.59 -11.95 2.99
N ASN A 25 -17.38 -13.25 2.70
CA ASN A 25 -16.26 -13.70 1.88
C ASN A 25 -16.39 -13.25 0.41
N GLY A 26 -17.62 -13.04 -0.08
CA GLY A 26 -17.90 -12.40 -1.37
C GLY A 26 -17.36 -10.98 -1.42
N TYR A 27 -17.78 -10.14 -0.47
CA TYR A 27 -17.31 -8.76 -0.36
C TYR A 27 -15.80 -8.67 -0.14
N HIS A 28 -15.24 -9.56 0.67
CA HIS A 28 -13.79 -9.67 0.84
C HIS A 28 -13.05 -9.88 -0.50
N ARG A 29 -13.53 -10.84 -1.33
CA ARG A 29 -12.92 -11.10 -2.64
C ARG A 29 -13.05 -9.90 -3.57
N GLU A 30 -14.22 -9.27 -3.61
CA GLU A 30 -14.45 -8.06 -4.40
C GLU A 30 -13.46 -6.95 -4.03
N ILE A 31 -13.30 -6.68 -2.72
CA ILE A 31 -12.35 -5.67 -2.23
C ILE A 31 -10.92 -6.03 -2.61
N ARG A 32 -10.50 -7.27 -2.32
CA ARG A 32 -9.16 -7.76 -2.67
C ARG A 32 -8.86 -7.59 -4.16
N ASP A 33 -9.79 -8.02 -5.01
CA ASP A 33 -9.59 -8.02 -6.45
C ASP A 33 -9.54 -6.59 -7.00
N ARG A 34 -10.33 -5.67 -6.45
CA ARG A 34 -10.27 -4.24 -6.81
C ARG A 34 -8.96 -3.58 -6.36
N ILE A 35 -8.45 -3.89 -5.17
CA ILE A 35 -7.13 -3.42 -4.72
C ILE A 35 -6.01 -4.03 -5.59
N ALA A 36 -6.10 -5.31 -5.96
CA ALA A 36 -5.11 -5.95 -6.83
C ALA A 36 -4.97 -5.26 -8.19
N GLN A 37 -6.07 -4.74 -8.75
CA GLN A 37 -6.08 -3.96 -10.00
C GLN A 37 -5.29 -2.65 -9.90
N MET A 38 -4.99 -2.17 -8.68
CA MET A 38 -4.17 -0.99 -8.43
C MET A 38 -2.66 -1.27 -8.60
N GLY A 39 -2.27 -2.45 -9.09
CA GLY A 39 -0.88 -2.80 -9.41
C GLY A 39 -0.05 -3.23 -8.20
N VAL A 40 -0.69 -3.88 -7.22
CA VAL A 40 -0.03 -4.48 -6.05
C VAL A 40 -0.28 -5.99 -5.99
N GLU A 41 0.68 -6.74 -5.46
CA GLU A 41 0.51 -8.16 -5.19
C GLU A 41 -0.24 -8.34 -3.86
N MET A 42 -1.41 -8.97 -3.90
CA MET A 42 -2.22 -9.19 -2.69
C MET A 42 -1.77 -10.42 -1.92
N VAL A 43 -1.43 -10.22 -0.65
CA VAL A 43 -1.27 -11.28 0.35
C VAL A 43 -2.58 -11.40 1.09
N ASP A 44 -3.34 -12.45 0.82
CA ASP A 44 -4.70 -12.64 1.33
C ASP A 44 -4.72 -13.62 2.52
N ALA A 45 -5.13 -13.14 3.70
CA ALA A 45 -5.32 -13.96 4.90
C ALA A 45 -6.79 -14.40 5.13
N GLY A 46 -7.71 -13.96 4.27
CA GLY A 46 -9.13 -14.29 4.32
C GLY A 46 -9.83 -13.80 5.59
N MET A 47 -10.79 -14.60 6.05
CA MET A 47 -11.59 -14.32 7.26
C MET A 47 -10.86 -14.70 8.55
N VAL A 48 -10.54 -13.69 9.35
CA VAL A 48 -9.97 -13.80 10.70
C VAL A 48 -11.09 -13.62 11.74
N ASP A 49 -11.61 -14.75 12.20
CA ASP A 49 -12.78 -14.82 13.10
C ASP A 49 -12.47 -15.39 14.49
N ASN A 50 -11.20 -15.73 14.75
CA ASN A 50 -10.72 -16.25 16.02
C ASN A 50 -9.21 -15.97 16.24
N PRO A 51 -8.70 -16.12 17.48
CA PRO A 51 -7.30 -15.83 17.79
C PRO A 51 -6.27 -16.70 17.06
N GLU A 52 -6.57 -17.96 16.71
CA GLU A 52 -5.63 -18.81 15.97
C GLU A 52 -5.44 -18.30 14.54
N LYS A 53 -6.53 -17.97 13.86
CA LYS A 53 -6.47 -17.35 12.53
C LYS A 53 -5.75 -15.99 12.56
N ALA A 54 -5.93 -15.21 13.62
CA ALA A 54 -5.19 -13.96 13.81
C ALA A 54 -3.67 -14.20 13.85
N ARG A 55 -3.20 -15.21 14.59
CA ARG A 55 -1.76 -15.55 14.63
C ARG A 55 -1.23 -16.02 13.27
N HIS A 56 -2.05 -16.77 12.52
CA HIS A 56 -1.68 -17.19 11.17
C HIS A 56 -1.60 -16.01 10.19
N ALA A 57 -2.59 -15.11 10.17
CA ALA A 57 -2.57 -13.89 9.36
C ALA A 57 -1.34 -13.03 9.68
N ALA A 58 -1.05 -12.84 10.97
CA ALA A 58 0.12 -12.12 11.44
C ALA A 58 1.45 -12.74 10.95
N ALA A 59 1.54 -14.07 10.97
CA ALA A 59 2.72 -14.80 10.49
C ALA A 59 2.84 -14.75 8.95
N LEU A 60 1.72 -14.82 8.24
CA LEU A 60 1.64 -14.70 6.78
C LEU A 60 2.15 -13.34 6.34
N PHE A 61 1.54 -12.24 6.82
CA PHE A 61 1.93 -10.89 6.42
C PHE A 61 3.39 -10.57 6.74
N LYS A 62 3.91 -11.04 7.87
CA LYS A 62 5.32 -10.86 8.21
C LYS A 62 6.24 -11.68 7.29
N ARG A 63 5.87 -12.90 6.92
CA ARG A 63 6.68 -13.75 6.04
C ARG A 63 6.72 -13.19 4.61
N GLU A 64 5.59 -12.68 4.15
CA GLU A 64 5.46 -12.11 2.82
C GLU A 64 5.95 -10.65 2.72
N ASP A 65 6.39 -10.07 3.85
CA ASP A 65 6.84 -8.67 3.95
C ASP A 65 5.79 -7.69 3.40
N ALA A 66 4.56 -7.82 3.88
CA ALA A 66 3.46 -6.94 3.48
C ALA A 66 3.72 -5.51 3.95
N GLU A 67 3.66 -4.58 3.01
CA GLU A 67 4.08 -3.18 3.17
C GLU A 67 3.01 -2.29 3.77
N ILE A 68 1.76 -2.69 3.56
CA ILE A 68 0.54 -2.05 4.03
C ILE A 68 -0.50 -3.15 4.25
N ILE A 69 -1.38 -2.96 5.22
CA ILE A 69 -2.43 -3.93 5.55
C ILE A 69 -3.80 -3.27 5.43
N PHE A 70 -4.64 -3.82 4.56
CA PHE A 70 -6.04 -3.50 4.46
C PHE A 70 -6.86 -4.43 5.37
N LEU A 71 -7.46 -3.87 6.41
CA LEU A 71 -8.36 -4.56 7.33
C LEU A 71 -9.80 -4.27 6.93
N PHE A 72 -10.48 -5.23 6.31
CA PHE A 72 -11.92 -5.11 6.07
C PHE A 72 -12.72 -5.48 7.31
N ILE A 73 -13.38 -4.49 7.91
CA ILE A 73 -14.36 -4.71 8.95
C ILE A 73 -15.58 -5.32 8.26
N SER A 74 -15.73 -6.64 8.27
CA SER A 74 -16.80 -7.28 7.48
C SER A 74 -18.12 -7.39 8.26
N THR A 75 -18.04 -7.47 9.58
CA THR A 75 -19.20 -7.54 10.49
C THR A 75 -18.79 -7.09 11.90
N TYR A 76 -19.66 -7.28 12.89
CA TYR A 76 -19.33 -7.08 14.30
C TYR A 76 -18.29 -8.09 14.75
N ALA A 77 -17.12 -7.62 15.17
CA ALA A 77 -15.96 -8.47 15.45
C ALA A 77 -15.16 -7.94 16.65
N LEU A 78 -14.27 -8.77 17.16
CA LEU A 78 -13.53 -8.50 18.40
C LEU A 78 -12.16 -7.90 18.09
N SER A 79 -11.77 -6.79 18.75
CA SER A 79 -10.39 -6.27 18.65
C SER A 79 -9.31 -7.28 19.04
N SER A 80 -9.65 -8.28 19.86
CA SER A 80 -8.72 -9.35 20.27
C SER A 80 -8.25 -10.25 19.11
N THR A 81 -8.95 -10.26 17.98
CA THR A 81 -8.51 -10.95 16.75
C THR A 81 -7.77 -10.03 15.77
N VAL A 82 -7.82 -8.71 15.99
CA VAL A 82 -7.11 -7.70 15.17
C VAL A 82 -5.75 -7.35 15.75
N LEU A 83 -5.69 -7.05 17.05
CA LEU A 83 -4.50 -6.54 17.72
C LEU A 83 -3.25 -7.42 17.50
N PRO A 84 -3.33 -8.76 17.59
CA PRO A 84 -2.19 -9.63 17.35
C PRO A 84 -1.63 -9.56 15.92
N VAL A 85 -2.48 -9.25 14.93
CA VAL A 85 -2.08 -9.12 13.53
C VAL A 85 -1.22 -7.88 13.37
N VAL A 86 -1.78 -6.72 13.70
CA VAL A 86 -1.16 -5.41 13.46
C VAL A 86 0.11 -5.18 14.30
N GLN A 87 0.14 -5.67 15.54
CA GLN A 87 1.32 -5.53 16.41
C GLN A 87 2.53 -6.33 15.91
N LYS A 88 2.29 -7.48 15.26
CA LYS A 88 3.36 -8.36 14.79
C LYS A 88 3.90 -7.92 13.44
N THR A 89 3.05 -7.39 12.57
CA THR A 89 3.43 -6.95 11.23
C THR A 89 4.10 -5.59 11.22
N LYS A 90 3.66 -4.65 12.06
CA LYS A 90 4.17 -3.26 12.13
C LYS A 90 4.08 -2.47 10.82
N ALA A 91 3.31 -2.97 9.86
CA ALA A 91 2.98 -2.24 8.64
C ALA A 91 1.84 -1.24 8.92
N PRO A 92 1.75 -0.11 8.18
CA PRO A 92 0.61 0.78 8.20
C PRO A 92 -0.71 0.01 7.98
N VAL A 93 -1.74 0.40 8.74
CA VAL A 93 -3.05 -0.27 8.71
C VAL A 93 -4.10 0.68 8.16
N VAL A 94 -4.76 0.27 7.08
CA VAL A 94 -5.93 0.95 6.52
C VAL A 94 -7.16 0.10 6.82
N MET A 95 -7.97 0.58 7.75
CA MET A 95 -9.25 -0.02 8.11
C MET A 95 -10.31 0.39 7.10
N LEU A 96 -10.98 -0.60 6.51
CA LEU A 96 -12.05 -0.42 5.54
C LEU A 96 -13.39 -0.59 6.26
N ASN A 97 -14.04 0.54 6.54
CA ASN A 97 -15.42 0.62 7.01
C ASN A 97 -16.34 0.79 5.78
N LEU A 98 -16.41 -0.25 4.96
CA LEU A 98 -17.18 -0.26 3.72
C LEU A 98 -18.45 -1.08 3.88
N GLN A 99 -19.61 -0.43 3.71
CA GLN A 99 -20.89 -1.13 3.66
C GLN A 99 -21.12 -1.77 2.28
N PRO A 100 -21.83 -2.90 2.15
CA PRO A 100 -22.11 -3.50 0.84
C PRO A 100 -22.89 -2.59 -0.11
N VAL A 101 -23.87 -1.87 0.43
CA VAL A 101 -24.77 -0.96 -0.30
C VAL A 101 -24.82 0.39 0.38
N ALA A 102 -25.16 1.45 -0.37
CA ALA A 102 -25.30 2.80 0.17
C ALA A 102 -26.41 2.91 1.23
N GLN A 103 -27.49 2.15 1.07
CA GLN A 103 -28.63 2.13 1.97
C GLN A 103 -29.29 0.75 1.97
N LEU A 104 -29.65 0.26 3.15
CA LEU A 104 -30.44 -0.96 3.28
C LEU A 104 -31.87 -0.72 2.75
N ASP A 105 -32.40 -1.68 1.99
CA ASP A 105 -33.82 -1.69 1.63
C ASP A 105 -34.65 -2.04 2.87
N TYR A 106 -35.12 -1.00 3.57
CA TYR A 106 -35.90 -1.17 4.79
C TYR A 106 -37.25 -1.85 4.55
N GLU A 107 -37.86 -1.71 3.37
CA GLU A 107 -39.15 -2.35 3.08
C GLU A 107 -38.95 -3.86 2.94
N ALA A 108 -37.99 -4.28 2.12
CA ALA A 108 -37.63 -5.69 1.96
C ALA A 108 -37.13 -6.30 3.28
N PHE A 109 -36.29 -5.56 4.03
CA PHE A 109 -35.77 -6.00 5.32
C PHE A 109 -36.89 -6.22 6.36
N ASN A 110 -37.82 -5.28 6.48
CA ASN A 110 -38.95 -5.41 7.41
C ASN A 110 -39.96 -6.49 6.99
N ALA A 111 -40.03 -6.83 5.70
CA ALA A 111 -40.87 -7.89 5.18
C ALA A 111 -40.35 -9.31 5.48
N LEU A 112 -39.11 -9.47 5.96
CA LEU A 112 -38.51 -10.79 6.23
C LEU A 112 -39.26 -11.61 7.29
N GLY A 113 -39.94 -10.95 8.24
CA GLY A 113 -40.80 -11.58 9.25
C GLY A 113 -40.10 -12.48 10.29
N ASP A 114 -38.80 -12.72 10.15
CA ASP A 114 -37.98 -13.57 11.02
C ASP A 114 -36.81 -12.77 11.59
N ARG A 115 -36.75 -12.64 12.92
CA ARG A 115 -35.72 -11.84 13.59
C ARG A 115 -34.31 -12.39 13.40
N GLY A 116 -34.13 -13.71 13.30
CA GLY A 116 -32.81 -14.31 13.07
C GLY A 116 -32.28 -13.96 11.68
N LYS A 117 -33.13 -14.07 10.66
CA LYS A 117 -32.80 -13.64 9.29
C LYS A 117 -32.53 -12.14 9.21
N MET A 118 -33.35 -11.33 9.87
CA MET A 118 -33.13 -9.87 9.96
C MET A 118 -31.77 -9.57 10.62
N THR A 119 -31.41 -10.24 11.71
CA THR A 119 -30.10 -10.05 12.34
C THR A 119 -28.96 -10.47 11.42
N GLY A 120 -29.08 -11.58 10.69
CA GLY A 120 -28.09 -12.00 9.69
C GLY A 120 -27.84 -10.92 8.63
N VAL A 121 -28.90 -10.40 8.02
CA VAL A 121 -28.80 -9.32 7.03
C VAL A 121 -28.21 -8.05 7.65
N TRP A 122 -28.59 -7.70 8.88
CA TRP A 122 -28.04 -6.54 9.58
C TRP A 122 -26.54 -6.70 9.87
N LEU A 123 -26.08 -7.90 10.19
CA LEU A 123 -24.67 -8.20 10.45
C LEU A 123 -23.80 -8.00 9.20
N GLU A 124 -24.36 -8.09 8.00
CA GLU A 124 -23.67 -7.73 6.74
C GLU A 124 -23.50 -6.22 6.57
N HIS A 125 -24.21 -5.39 7.35
CA HIS A 125 -24.27 -3.93 7.20
C HIS A 125 -23.83 -3.19 8.48
N CYS A 126 -23.14 -3.87 9.40
CA CYS A 126 -22.79 -3.33 10.73
C CYS A 126 -21.32 -2.94 10.88
N GLN A 127 -20.60 -2.72 9.77
CA GLN A 127 -19.17 -2.39 9.77
C GLN A 127 -18.83 -1.21 10.67
N SER A 128 -19.66 -0.16 10.60
CA SER A 128 -19.46 1.07 11.39
C SER A 128 -19.59 0.85 12.89
N CYS A 129 -20.21 -0.25 13.34
CA CYS A 129 -20.35 -0.56 14.76
C CYS A 129 -19.03 -1.01 15.40
N SER A 130 -18.18 -1.73 14.65
CA SER A 130 -16.89 -2.20 15.18
C SER A 130 -15.80 -1.12 15.13
N ALA A 131 -15.93 -0.14 14.23
CA ALA A 131 -14.87 0.84 13.98
C ALA A 131 -14.43 1.61 15.25
N PRO A 132 -15.32 2.14 16.12
CA PRO A 132 -14.92 2.84 17.34
C PRO A 132 -14.23 1.92 18.37
N GLU A 133 -14.63 0.65 18.44
CA GLU A 133 -14.03 -0.33 19.35
C GLU A 133 -12.59 -0.65 18.92
N LEU A 134 -12.39 -0.91 17.63
CA LEU A 134 -11.08 -1.15 17.04
C LEU A 134 -10.17 0.08 17.17
N ALA A 135 -10.70 1.27 16.85
CA ALA A 135 -10.01 2.55 17.01
C ALA A 135 -9.48 2.74 18.45
N CYS A 136 -10.33 2.50 19.44
CA CYS A 136 -9.97 2.58 20.85
C CYS A 136 -8.87 1.58 21.21
N ALA A 137 -8.99 0.33 20.78
CA ALA A 137 -8.01 -0.71 21.06
C ALA A 137 -6.63 -0.41 20.43
N LEU A 138 -6.61 0.02 19.16
CA LEU A 138 -5.40 0.38 18.43
C LEU A 138 -4.72 1.62 19.03
N GLY A 139 -5.49 2.68 19.33
CA GLY A 139 -4.97 3.89 19.97
C GLY A 139 -4.35 3.59 21.35
N ARG A 140 -4.99 2.73 22.15
CA ARG A 140 -4.43 2.28 23.45
C ARG A 140 -3.17 1.43 23.29
N ALA A 141 -2.99 0.77 22.16
CA ALA A 141 -1.81 -0.04 21.85
C ALA A 141 -0.69 0.76 21.16
N GLY A 142 -0.90 2.06 20.87
CA GLY A 142 0.07 2.88 20.13
C GLY A 142 0.25 2.44 18.68
N VAL A 143 -0.81 1.88 18.07
CA VAL A 143 -0.81 1.47 16.67
C VAL A 143 -1.58 2.52 15.87
N ASP A 144 -0.87 3.18 14.95
CA ASP A 144 -1.49 4.11 14.01
C ASP A 144 -2.33 3.35 12.99
N TYR A 145 -3.46 3.95 12.61
CA TYR A 145 -4.35 3.42 11.59
C TYR A 145 -5.04 4.57 10.86
N HIS A 146 -5.52 4.27 9.65
CA HIS A 146 -6.40 5.15 8.90
C HIS A 146 -7.73 4.45 8.64
N LEU A 147 -8.83 5.19 8.70
CA LEU A 147 -10.18 4.64 8.49
C LEU A 147 -10.78 5.20 7.20
N VAL A 148 -10.93 4.36 6.19
CA VAL A 148 -11.70 4.67 4.98
C VAL A 148 -13.14 4.27 5.23
N THR A 149 -14.08 5.20 5.08
CA THR A 149 -15.51 4.97 5.30
C THR A 149 -16.30 5.24 4.03
N GLY A 150 -17.20 4.33 3.69
CA GLY A 150 -18.06 4.45 2.51
C GLY A 150 -18.85 3.18 2.25
N TYR A 151 -19.21 2.94 0.99
CA TYR A 151 -19.78 1.66 0.53
C TYR A 151 -19.00 1.08 -0.67
N LEU A 152 -19.20 -0.21 -0.97
CA LEU A 152 -18.39 -0.94 -1.97
C LEU A 152 -18.37 -0.33 -3.37
N HIS A 153 -19.38 0.45 -3.74
CA HIS A 153 -19.48 1.07 -5.06
C HIS A 153 -19.25 2.59 -5.02
N GLU A 154 -18.73 3.13 -3.91
CA GLU A 154 -18.46 4.56 -3.76
C GLU A 154 -17.08 4.95 -4.28
N GLU A 155 -17.03 5.66 -5.41
CA GLU A 155 -15.76 6.04 -6.04
C GLU A 155 -14.85 6.88 -5.13
N GLN A 156 -15.40 7.72 -4.25
CA GLN A 156 -14.59 8.52 -3.33
C GLN A 156 -13.81 7.65 -2.34
N ALA A 157 -14.42 6.60 -1.79
CA ALA A 157 -13.74 5.68 -0.89
C ALA A 157 -12.63 4.90 -1.62
N TRP A 158 -12.87 4.54 -2.88
CA TRP A 158 -11.88 3.85 -3.72
C TRP A 158 -10.73 4.75 -4.15
N GLN A 159 -10.97 6.03 -4.37
CA GLN A 159 -9.90 6.99 -4.59
C GLN A 159 -9.00 7.09 -3.36
N GLU A 160 -9.57 7.12 -2.15
CA GLU A 160 -8.79 7.16 -0.92
C GLU A 160 -7.97 5.87 -0.71
N ILE A 161 -8.53 4.70 -1.05
CA ILE A 161 -7.80 3.42 -1.03
C ILE A 161 -6.64 3.43 -2.04
N GLN A 162 -6.87 3.97 -3.25
CA GLN A 162 -5.83 4.14 -4.27
C GLN A 162 -4.70 5.06 -3.77
N ASP A 163 -5.03 6.18 -3.13
CA ASP A 163 -4.05 7.11 -2.57
C ASP A 163 -3.16 6.41 -1.53
N TRP A 164 -3.73 5.54 -0.69
CA TRP A 164 -2.97 4.71 0.26
C TRP A 164 -2.07 3.68 -0.42
N VAL A 165 -2.54 3.05 -1.51
CA VAL A 165 -1.71 2.15 -2.32
C VAL A 165 -0.52 2.90 -2.92
N ASP A 166 -0.73 4.10 -3.47
CA ASP A 166 0.34 4.87 -4.10
C ASP A 166 1.31 5.47 -3.06
N ALA A 167 0.81 5.88 -1.90
CA ALA A 167 1.66 6.26 -0.76
C ALA A 167 2.55 5.09 -0.31
N ALA A 168 1.99 3.88 -0.19
CA ALA A 168 2.75 2.69 0.16
C ALA A 168 3.82 2.41 -0.90
N LYS A 169 3.47 2.36 -2.20
CA LYS A 169 4.43 2.17 -3.30
C LYS A 169 5.57 3.19 -3.25
N THR A 170 5.25 4.44 -2.97
CA THR A 170 6.25 5.51 -2.85
C THR A 170 7.18 5.24 -1.66
N ALA A 171 6.65 4.87 -0.50
CA ALA A 171 7.45 4.55 0.68
C ALA A 171 8.39 3.36 0.43
N ALA A 172 7.90 2.29 -0.21
CA ALA A 172 8.75 1.14 -0.57
C ALA A 172 9.82 1.52 -1.60
N GLY A 173 9.44 2.27 -2.64
CA GLY A 173 10.38 2.76 -3.66
C GLY A 173 11.47 3.63 -3.06
N MET A 174 11.13 4.49 -2.09
CA MET A 174 12.10 5.29 -1.34
C MET A 174 13.04 4.41 -0.51
N ARG A 175 12.51 3.39 0.19
CA ARG A 175 13.31 2.48 1.02
C ARG A 175 14.29 1.63 0.21
N GLU A 176 13.90 1.23 -0.99
CA GLU A 176 14.75 0.44 -1.90
C GLU A 176 15.66 1.32 -2.77
N ASN A 177 15.51 2.65 -2.70
CA ASN A 177 16.31 3.57 -3.51
C ASN A 177 17.77 3.60 -3.05
N ARG A 178 18.68 3.57 -4.02
CA ARG A 178 20.11 3.83 -3.85
C ARG A 178 20.49 5.12 -4.57
N VAL A 179 20.91 6.13 -3.81
CA VAL A 179 21.26 7.46 -4.31
C VAL A 179 22.76 7.69 -4.25
N GLY A 180 23.38 8.00 -5.39
CA GLY A 180 24.77 8.44 -5.46
C GLY A 180 24.90 9.95 -5.20
N ILE A 181 25.79 10.34 -4.30
CA ILE A 181 26.14 11.74 -4.02
C ILE A 181 27.54 11.97 -4.55
N LEU A 182 27.67 12.88 -5.51
CA LEU A 182 28.93 13.15 -6.20
C LEU A 182 29.43 14.56 -5.86
N GLY A 183 30.59 14.65 -5.22
CA GLY A 183 31.22 15.92 -4.84
C GLY A 183 30.62 16.56 -3.59
N HIS A 184 30.87 17.86 -3.41
CA HIS A 184 30.39 18.63 -2.27
C HIS A 184 29.22 19.54 -2.66
N TYR A 185 28.39 19.88 -1.68
CA TYR A 185 27.41 20.95 -1.81
C TYR A 185 28.07 22.26 -2.25
N TYR A 186 27.28 23.13 -2.90
CA TYR A 186 27.73 24.49 -3.18
C TYR A 186 28.00 25.20 -1.86
N CYS A 187 29.27 25.48 -1.58
CA CYS A 187 29.73 25.99 -0.29
C CYS A 187 28.98 27.28 0.10
N GLY A 188 28.28 27.24 1.23
CA GLY A 188 27.53 28.37 1.77
C GLY A 188 26.05 28.45 1.34
N MET A 189 25.58 27.57 0.45
CA MET A 189 24.16 27.44 0.08
C MET A 189 23.46 26.48 1.05
N LEU A 190 23.13 26.96 2.25
CA LEU A 190 22.69 26.10 3.36
C LEU A 190 21.35 25.38 3.13
N ASP A 191 20.51 25.89 2.24
CA ASP A 191 19.20 25.33 1.91
C ASP A 191 19.26 24.00 1.15
N VAL A 192 20.39 23.70 0.48
CA VAL A 192 20.57 22.42 -0.23
C VAL A 192 21.27 21.35 0.63
N TYR A 193 21.74 21.69 1.83
CA TYR A 193 22.44 20.74 2.70
C TYR A 193 21.46 19.68 3.20
N THR A 194 21.81 18.41 3.04
CA THR A 194 20.94 17.29 3.43
C THR A 194 21.51 16.54 4.62
N ASP A 195 20.67 16.24 5.60
CA ASP A 195 20.98 15.26 6.64
C ASP A 195 20.68 13.85 6.10
N LEU A 196 21.73 13.18 5.63
CA LEU A 196 21.62 11.82 5.08
C LEU A 196 21.17 10.80 6.14
N THR A 197 21.55 11.01 7.40
CA THR A 197 21.15 10.12 8.50
C THR A 197 19.65 10.25 8.76
N GLN A 198 19.14 11.48 8.80
CA GLN A 198 17.71 11.73 8.97
C GLN A 198 16.91 11.13 7.82
N GLN A 199 17.34 11.33 6.58
CA GLN A 199 16.65 10.78 5.41
C GLN A 199 16.61 9.24 5.49
N SER A 200 17.77 8.59 5.67
CA SER A 200 17.83 7.12 5.77
C SER A 200 17.09 6.57 6.98
N ALA A 201 17.05 7.26 8.11
CA ALA A 201 16.28 6.82 9.28
C ALA A 201 14.76 6.89 9.05
N VAL A 202 14.29 7.85 8.25
CA VAL A 202 12.86 8.05 7.97
C VAL A 202 12.37 7.15 6.85
N PHE A 203 13.12 7.07 5.75
CA PHE A 203 12.68 6.36 4.54
C PHE A 203 13.37 5.01 4.33
N GLY A 204 14.50 4.76 5.00
CA GLY A 204 15.27 3.52 4.89
C GLY A 204 16.09 3.38 3.62
N ASN A 205 16.28 4.46 2.85
CA ASN A 205 17.07 4.45 1.62
C ASN A 205 18.57 4.27 1.89
N HIS A 206 19.34 4.03 0.81
CA HIS A 206 20.81 3.94 0.87
C HIS A 206 21.47 5.09 0.11
N PHE A 207 22.45 5.74 0.72
CA PHE A 207 23.29 6.76 0.09
C PHE A 207 24.70 6.23 -0.14
N GLU A 208 25.20 6.41 -1.36
CA GLU A 208 26.59 6.13 -1.73
C GLU A 208 27.30 7.47 -1.97
N ILE A 209 28.38 7.74 -1.25
CA ILE A 209 29.22 8.90 -1.54
C ILE A 209 30.21 8.47 -2.63
N LEU A 210 30.08 9.07 -3.81
CA LEU A 210 30.86 8.74 -5.00
C LEU A 210 32.05 9.68 -5.14
N GLU A 211 33.18 9.10 -5.56
CA GLU A 211 34.39 9.86 -5.85
C GLU A 211 34.39 10.33 -7.31
N MET A 212 34.76 11.60 -7.54
CA MET A 212 34.84 12.17 -8.88
C MET A 212 35.80 11.40 -9.80
N CYS A 213 36.88 10.86 -9.23
CA CYS A 213 37.85 10.06 -9.98
C CYS A 213 37.25 8.74 -10.49
N GLU A 214 36.38 8.10 -9.72
CA GLU A 214 35.72 6.86 -10.12
C GLU A 214 34.79 7.11 -11.31
N VAL A 215 33.96 8.15 -11.24
CA VAL A 215 33.09 8.56 -12.35
C VAL A 215 33.90 8.98 -13.58
N PHE A 216 35.04 9.64 -13.39
CA PHE A 216 35.95 10.00 -14.47
C PHE A 216 36.52 8.76 -15.18
N GLU A 217 36.99 7.76 -14.43
CA GLU A 217 37.52 6.50 -15.00
C GLU A 217 36.44 5.75 -15.79
N LEU A 218 35.22 5.64 -15.24
CA LEU A 218 34.07 5.07 -15.95
C LEU A 218 33.82 5.82 -17.27
N ARG A 219 33.81 7.16 -17.24
CA ARG A 219 33.63 7.97 -18.44
C ARG A 219 34.74 7.75 -19.48
N GLN A 220 36.00 7.57 -19.07
CA GLN A 220 37.09 7.29 -20.00
C GLN A 220 36.96 5.92 -20.67
N SER A 221 36.35 4.95 -19.99
CA SER A 221 36.18 3.58 -20.51
C SER A 221 35.11 3.45 -21.60
N VAL A 222 34.25 4.45 -21.79
CA VAL A 222 33.19 4.46 -22.81
C VAL A 222 33.78 4.43 -24.22
N THR A 223 33.27 3.52 -25.04
CA THR A 223 33.74 3.26 -26.40
C THR A 223 33.05 4.13 -27.45
N ASP A 224 33.71 4.37 -28.59
CA ASP A 224 33.14 5.12 -29.71
C ASP A 224 31.84 4.52 -30.24
N LYS A 225 31.69 3.19 -30.13
CA LYS A 225 30.47 2.47 -30.51
C LYS A 225 29.29 2.83 -29.60
N GLU A 226 29.52 2.92 -28.29
CA GLU A 226 28.49 3.31 -27.31
C GLU A 226 28.11 4.77 -27.50
N ILE A 227 29.09 5.64 -27.75
CA ILE A 227 28.85 7.06 -28.06
C ILE A 227 27.98 7.19 -29.31
N ALA A 228 28.35 6.53 -30.41
CA ALA A 228 27.57 6.58 -31.66
C ALA A 228 26.14 6.05 -31.47
N ALA A 229 25.96 4.99 -30.67
CA ALA A 229 24.64 4.45 -30.35
C ALA A 229 23.78 5.47 -29.56
N LYS A 230 24.37 6.14 -28.56
CA LYS A 230 23.69 7.16 -27.76
C LYS A 230 23.36 8.41 -28.58
N VAL A 231 24.23 8.83 -29.50
CA VAL A 231 23.93 9.93 -30.43
C VAL A 231 22.79 9.56 -31.39
N ALA A 232 22.74 8.32 -31.87
CA ALA A 232 21.62 7.85 -32.69
C ALA A 232 20.31 7.84 -31.91
N GLU A 233 20.35 7.46 -30.62
CA GLU A 233 19.21 7.59 -29.70
C GLU A 233 18.77 9.05 -29.54
N PHE A 234 19.70 10.00 -29.34
CA PHE A 234 19.35 11.42 -29.25
C PHE A 234 18.63 11.92 -30.49
N ASN A 235 19.11 11.60 -31.69
CA ASN A 235 18.46 12.02 -32.95
C ASN A 235 17.12 11.31 -33.23
N LYS A 236 16.87 10.18 -32.55
CA LYS A 236 15.61 9.45 -32.66
C LYS A 236 14.56 10.01 -31.70
N GLU A 237 14.96 10.35 -30.48
CA GLU A 237 14.05 10.76 -29.41
C GLU A 237 13.86 12.29 -29.35
N PHE A 238 14.83 13.07 -29.85
CA PHE A 238 14.81 14.53 -29.84
C PHE A 238 14.91 15.13 -31.25
N ASP A 239 14.31 16.31 -31.42
CA ASP A 239 14.56 17.17 -32.57
C ASP A 239 15.85 17.98 -32.31
N VAL A 240 16.98 17.46 -32.79
CA VAL A 240 18.30 18.05 -32.55
C VAL A 240 18.53 19.23 -33.49
N SER A 241 18.73 20.42 -32.94
CA SER A 241 19.04 21.62 -33.72
C SER A 241 20.29 21.42 -34.58
N SER A 242 20.24 21.90 -35.83
CA SER A 242 21.39 21.90 -36.73
C SER A 242 22.56 22.78 -36.26
N GLU A 243 22.32 23.65 -35.29
CA GLU A 243 23.37 24.46 -34.65
C GLU A 243 24.18 23.66 -33.61
N CYS A 244 23.72 22.48 -33.22
CA CYS A 244 24.43 21.63 -32.27
C CYS A 244 25.63 20.96 -32.96
N GLU A 245 26.84 21.29 -32.50
CA GLU A 245 28.05 20.70 -33.03
C GLU A 245 28.12 19.19 -32.71
N GLN A 246 28.54 18.39 -33.70
CA GLN A 246 28.69 16.94 -33.53
C GLN A 246 29.58 16.57 -32.34
N ALA A 247 30.65 17.34 -32.09
CA ALA A 247 31.54 17.12 -30.96
C ALA A 247 30.85 17.30 -29.60
N GLU A 248 29.87 18.21 -29.50
CA GLU A 248 29.10 18.41 -28.27
C GLU A 248 28.07 17.30 -28.04
N LEU A 249 27.46 16.79 -29.12
CA LEU A 249 26.61 15.60 -29.04
C LEU A 249 27.39 14.39 -28.56
N GLU A 250 28.60 14.17 -29.09
CA GLU A 250 29.48 13.09 -28.66
C GLU A 250 29.98 13.27 -27.22
N ARG A 251 30.29 14.51 -26.81
CA ARG A 251 30.70 14.83 -25.43
C ARG A 251 29.59 14.52 -24.42
N ALA A 252 28.36 14.90 -24.74
CA ALA A 252 27.17 14.61 -23.94
C ALA A 252 26.86 13.11 -23.92
N ALA A 253 26.88 12.45 -25.08
CA ALA A 253 26.68 11.01 -25.23
C ALA A 253 27.71 10.18 -24.46
N LYS A 254 28.96 10.63 -24.37
CA LYS A 254 29.99 9.98 -23.54
C LYS A 254 29.70 10.08 -22.04
N THR A 255 28.84 11.01 -21.62
CA THR A 255 28.51 11.24 -20.20
C THR A 255 27.20 10.59 -19.78
N ALA A 256 26.26 10.43 -20.72
CA ALA A 256 24.89 9.93 -20.50
C ALA A 256 24.79 8.40 -20.64
#